data_AF-A0A418GKC5-F1
#
_entry.id   AF-A0A418GKC5-F1
#
_cell.length_a   1.000
_cell.length_b   1.000
_cell.length_c   1.000
_cell.angle_alpha   90.00
_cell.angle_beta   90.00
_cell.angle_gamma   90.00
#
_symmetry.space_group_name_H-M   'P 1'
#
loop_
_entity.id
_entity.type
_entity.pdbx_description
1 polymer ?
#
loop_
_entity_poly.entity_id
_entity_poly.type
_entity_poly.pdbx_seq_one_letter_code
_entity_poly.pdbx_strand_id
1 'polypeptide(L)'
;MDDQLKQSALDFHEFPVPGKIQVSPTKPLATQRDLALAYSPGVAAPCLEIEKDPLKAYKYTARGNLVAVISNGTAVLGLGNIGALAGKPVMEGKGVLFKKFAGIDVFDIEVDELDPDKFIEVVAALEPTFGGINLEDIKAPECFYIEQKLRERMNIPVFHDDQHGTAIISTAAILNGLRVVEK
;
A
#
# COMPACT_ATOMS: atom_id res chain seq x y z
N MET A 1 -25.30 6.97 -9.52
CA MET A 1 -24.33 6.62 -10.58
C MET A 1 -25.14 6.24 -11.79
N ASP A 2 -24.84 6.80 -12.96
CA ASP A 2 -25.53 6.43 -14.20
C ASP A 2 -25.26 4.96 -14.54
N ASP A 3 -26.25 4.26 -15.11
CA ASP A 3 -26.19 2.80 -15.33
C ASP A 3 -25.08 2.42 -16.31
N GLN A 4 -24.81 3.28 -17.30
CA GLN A 4 -23.72 3.07 -18.25
C GLN A 4 -22.35 3.17 -17.58
N LEU A 5 -22.17 4.14 -16.67
CA LEU A 5 -20.93 4.28 -15.90
C LEU A 5 -20.73 3.08 -14.97
N LYS A 6 -21.82 2.55 -14.40
CA LYS A 6 -21.78 1.34 -13.57
C LYS A 6 -21.30 0.13 -14.34
N GLN A 7 -21.90 -0.16 -15.49
CA GLN A 7 -21.46 -1.30 -16.29
C GLN A 7 -20.01 -1.14 -16.75
N SER A 8 -19.64 0.07 -17.20
CA SER A 8 -18.26 0.35 -17.63
C SER A 8 -17.24 0.13 -16.51
N ALA A 9 -17.57 0.51 -15.27
CA ALA A 9 -16.70 0.29 -14.12
C ALA A 9 -16.55 -1.20 -13.78
N LEU A 10 -17.62 -2.00 -13.90
CA LEU A 10 -17.56 -3.45 -13.69
C LEU A 10 -16.73 -4.12 -14.79
N ASP A 11 -17.00 -3.81 -16.06
CA ASP A 11 -16.28 -4.38 -17.20
C ASP A 11 -14.77 -4.06 -17.11
N PHE A 12 -14.42 -2.84 -16.68
CA PHE A 12 -13.04 -2.43 -16.45
C PHE A 12 -12.30 -3.26 -15.39
N HIS A 13 -13.03 -3.79 -14.39
CA HIS A 13 -12.44 -4.62 -13.34
C HIS A 13 -12.45 -6.12 -13.68
N GLU A 14 -13.27 -6.55 -14.64
CA GLU A 14 -13.44 -7.96 -15.00
C GLU A 14 -12.60 -8.37 -16.22
N PHE A 15 -12.52 -7.50 -17.24
CA PHE A 15 -11.98 -7.86 -18.55
C PHE A 15 -10.78 -7.04 -18.98
N PRO A 16 -9.86 -7.63 -19.77
CA PRO A 16 -9.79 -9.05 -20.15
C PRO A 16 -9.24 -9.95 -19.04
N VAL A 17 -8.70 -9.36 -17.98
CA VAL A 17 -8.14 -10.05 -16.82
C VAL A 17 -8.69 -9.33 -15.58
N PRO A 18 -9.19 -10.06 -14.57
CA PRO A 18 -9.74 -9.44 -13.37
C PRO A 18 -8.70 -8.66 -12.56
N GLY A 19 -9.17 -7.59 -11.91
CA GLY A 19 -8.38 -6.74 -11.03
C GLY A 19 -7.54 -5.71 -11.79
N LYS A 20 -6.84 -4.85 -11.04
CA LYS A 20 -6.09 -3.72 -11.61
C LYS A 20 -4.57 -3.84 -11.50
N ILE A 21 -4.07 -4.92 -10.91
CA ILE A 21 -2.65 -5.10 -10.58
C ILE A 21 -2.12 -6.46 -11.03
N GLN A 22 -0.81 -6.54 -11.23
CA GLN A 22 -0.08 -7.78 -11.48
C GLN A 22 1.35 -7.67 -10.95
N VAL A 23 1.97 -8.80 -10.62
CA VAL A 23 3.40 -8.86 -10.26
C VAL A 23 4.20 -9.27 -11.50
N SER A 24 5.25 -8.50 -11.82
CA SER A 24 6.12 -8.78 -12.96
C SER A 24 7.59 -8.85 -12.52
N PRO A 25 8.35 -9.88 -12.94
CA PRO A 25 9.78 -9.97 -12.63
C PRO A 25 10.58 -8.81 -13.23
N THR A 26 11.56 -8.30 -12.48
CA THR A 26 12.46 -7.22 -12.94
C THR A 26 13.79 -7.73 -13.50
N LYS A 27 14.07 -9.03 -13.38
CA LYS A 27 15.29 -9.69 -13.86
C LYS A 27 14.97 -10.73 -14.92
N PRO A 28 15.86 -10.97 -15.90
CA PRO A 28 15.71 -12.07 -16.85
C PRO A 28 15.59 -13.42 -16.13
N LEU A 29 14.82 -14.33 -16.71
CA LEU A 29 14.62 -15.71 -16.21
C LEU A 29 14.69 -16.73 -17.36
N ALA A 30 15.49 -16.44 -18.39
CA ALA A 30 15.47 -17.20 -19.65
C ALA A 30 16.47 -18.37 -19.68
N THR A 31 17.51 -18.33 -18.84
CA THR A 31 18.59 -19.32 -18.85
C THR A 31 18.72 -20.04 -17.51
N GLN A 32 19.39 -21.19 -17.51
CA GLN A 32 19.74 -21.90 -16.28
C GLN A 32 20.55 -21.01 -15.32
N ARG A 33 21.43 -20.17 -15.87
CA ARG A 33 22.20 -19.21 -15.07
C ARG A 33 21.29 -18.19 -14.41
N ASP A 34 20.31 -17.65 -15.13
CA ASP A 34 19.34 -16.70 -14.57
C ASP A 34 18.55 -17.30 -13.42
N LEU A 35 18.05 -18.53 -13.60
CA LEU A 35 17.31 -19.25 -12.56
C LEU A 35 18.18 -19.53 -11.32
N ALA A 36 19.45 -19.92 -11.54
CA ALA A 36 20.41 -20.16 -10.46
C ALA A 36 20.78 -18.88 -9.69
N LEU A 37 20.66 -17.70 -10.29
CA LEU A 37 20.88 -16.41 -9.63
C LEU A 37 19.61 -15.89 -8.94
N ALA A 38 18.45 -16.04 -9.58
CA ALA A 38 17.17 -15.60 -9.05
C ALA A 38 16.69 -16.45 -7.87
N TYR A 39 17.13 -17.72 -7.82
CA TYR A 39 16.79 -18.65 -6.77
C TYR A 39 18.02 -19.46 -6.34
N SER A 40 17.86 -20.74 -6.01
CA SER A 40 18.96 -21.58 -5.53
C SER A 40 19.97 -21.90 -6.65
N PRO A 41 21.28 -21.89 -6.35
CA PRO A 41 21.89 -21.56 -5.04
C PRO A 41 22.20 -20.06 -4.86
N GLY A 42 22.12 -19.23 -5.90
CA GLY A 42 22.62 -17.86 -5.92
C GLY A 42 21.93 -16.90 -4.94
N VAL A 43 20.63 -17.09 -4.69
CA VAL A 43 19.83 -16.28 -3.75
C VAL A 43 20.36 -16.35 -2.31
N ALA A 44 21.17 -17.36 -1.96
CA ALA A 44 21.78 -17.45 -0.63
C ALA A 44 22.75 -16.28 -0.35
N ALA A 45 23.44 -15.76 -1.38
CA ALA A 45 24.39 -14.66 -1.22
C ALA A 45 23.74 -13.37 -0.67
N PRO A 46 22.67 -12.80 -1.28
CA PRO A 46 22.01 -11.64 -0.71
C PRO A 46 21.37 -11.93 0.66
N CYS A 47 20.87 -13.14 0.92
CA CYS A 47 20.33 -13.51 2.24
C CYS A 47 21.40 -13.42 3.34
N LEU A 48 22.57 -14.02 3.14
CA LEU A 48 23.69 -13.98 4.10
C LEU A 48 24.23 -12.56 4.29
N GLU A 49 24.17 -11.72 3.26
CA GLU A 49 24.56 -10.32 3.39
C GLU A 49 23.56 -9.51 4.22
N ILE A 50 22.25 -9.77 4.07
CA ILE A 50 21.19 -9.14 4.88
C ILE A 50 21.23 -9.64 6.33
N GLU A 51 21.52 -10.92 6.56
CA GLU A 51 21.70 -11.47 7.92
C GLU A 51 22.81 -10.72 8.68
N LYS A 52 23.93 -10.42 8.01
CA LYS A 52 25.04 -9.65 8.60
C LYS A 52 24.70 -8.18 8.82
N ASP A 53 23.91 -7.59 7.93
CA ASP A 53 23.53 -6.18 7.94
C ASP A 53 22.10 -6.01 7.38
N PRO A 54 21.08 -5.91 8.26
CA PRO A 54 19.68 -5.81 7.85
C PRO A 54 19.39 -4.63 6.90
N LEU A 55 20.18 -3.55 6.94
CA LEU A 55 19.98 -2.40 6.05
C LEU A 55 20.25 -2.76 4.58
N LYS A 56 21.01 -3.82 4.29
CA LYS A 56 21.21 -4.31 2.92
C LYS A 56 19.92 -4.84 2.29
N ALA A 57 18.84 -5.04 3.05
CA ALA A 57 17.53 -5.33 2.49
C ALA A 57 17.06 -4.24 1.51
N TYR A 58 17.39 -2.97 1.76
CA TYR A 58 17.12 -1.86 0.83
C TYR A 58 17.92 -1.94 -0.48
N LYS A 59 19.08 -2.62 -0.46
CA LYS A 59 19.97 -2.76 -1.61
C LYS A 59 19.64 -3.98 -2.47
N TYR A 60 19.32 -5.11 -1.83
CA TYR A 60 19.19 -6.40 -2.49
C TYR A 60 17.75 -6.89 -2.68
N THR A 61 16.76 -6.13 -2.20
CA THR A 61 15.34 -6.47 -2.35
C THR A 61 14.54 -5.27 -2.84
N ALA A 62 13.25 -5.50 -3.15
CA ALA A 62 12.32 -4.44 -3.52
C ALA A 62 11.89 -3.56 -2.32
N ARG A 63 12.26 -3.89 -1.08
CA ARG A 63 11.82 -3.22 0.16
C ARG A 63 11.86 -1.70 0.06
N GLY A 64 12.93 -1.14 -0.51
CA GLY A 64 13.11 0.31 -0.60
C GLY A 64 12.10 1.06 -1.49
N ASN A 65 11.42 0.37 -2.41
CA ASN A 65 10.39 0.94 -3.29
C ASN A 65 9.00 0.37 -3.05
N LEU A 66 8.86 -0.57 -2.10
CA LEU A 66 7.63 -1.32 -1.86
C LEU A 66 6.86 -0.75 -0.67
N VAL A 67 5.64 -0.29 -0.91
CA VAL A 67 4.71 0.21 0.12
C VAL A 67 3.54 -0.77 0.28
N ALA A 68 3.08 -0.97 1.51
CA ALA A 68 1.81 -1.66 1.75
C ALA A 68 0.67 -0.64 1.77
N VAL A 69 -0.40 -0.88 1.00
CA VAL A 69 -1.68 -0.19 1.20
C VAL A 69 -2.55 -1.12 2.04
N ILE A 70 -2.85 -0.73 3.27
CA ILE A 70 -3.51 -1.62 4.25
C ILE A 70 -4.83 -1.03 4.71
N SER A 71 -5.88 -1.85 4.66
CA SER A 71 -7.21 -1.51 5.16
C SER A 71 -7.88 -2.73 5.81
N ASN A 72 -8.83 -2.48 6.72
CA ASN A 72 -9.81 -3.48 7.17
C ASN A 72 -11.21 -3.27 6.57
N GLY A 73 -11.35 -2.32 5.64
CA GLY A 73 -12.59 -2.06 4.93
C GLY A 73 -13.72 -1.47 5.80
N THR A 74 -13.37 -0.84 6.92
CA THR A 74 -14.36 -0.30 7.87
C THR A 74 -14.88 1.09 7.51
N ALA A 75 -14.22 1.80 6.61
CA ALA A 75 -14.64 3.12 6.13
C ALA A 75 -14.34 3.30 4.63
N VAL A 76 -14.75 2.35 3.80
CA VAL A 76 -14.46 2.39 2.36
C VAL A 76 -15.23 3.53 1.70
N LEU A 77 -14.53 4.59 1.30
CA LEU A 77 -15.12 5.76 0.65
C LEU A 77 -16.32 6.31 1.46
N GLY A 78 -17.45 6.58 0.78
CA GLY A 78 -18.73 6.91 1.42
C GLY A 78 -19.62 5.71 1.73
N LEU A 79 -19.13 4.48 1.56
CA LEU A 79 -19.91 3.25 1.72
C LEU A 79 -19.88 2.72 3.16
N GLY A 80 -18.94 3.22 3.98
CA GLY A 80 -18.79 2.81 5.37
C GLY A 80 -18.15 1.43 5.50
N ASN A 81 -18.59 0.67 6.50
CA ASN A 81 -18.05 -0.66 6.75
C ASN A 81 -18.70 -1.69 5.82
N ILE A 82 -18.00 -2.04 4.75
CA ILE A 82 -18.40 -3.09 3.80
C ILE A 82 -17.48 -4.32 3.88
N GLY A 83 -16.50 -4.29 4.79
CA GLY A 83 -15.55 -5.36 5.02
C GLY A 83 -14.32 -5.32 4.10
N ALA A 84 -13.25 -5.94 4.58
CA ALA A 84 -11.94 -6.03 3.93
C ALA A 84 -12.02 -6.43 2.45
N LEU A 85 -12.70 -7.54 2.12
CA LEU A 85 -12.77 -8.04 0.75
C LEU A 85 -13.49 -7.07 -0.21
N ALA A 86 -14.57 -6.43 0.24
CA ALA A 86 -15.30 -5.49 -0.60
C ALA A 86 -14.54 -4.17 -0.82
N GLY A 87 -13.60 -3.83 0.07
CA GLY A 87 -12.67 -2.71 -0.07
C GLY A 87 -11.54 -2.94 -1.07
N LYS A 88 -11.23 -4.21 -1.40
CA LYS A 88 -10.11 -4.58 -2.28
C LYS A 88 -10.02 -3.78 -3.59
N PRO A 89 -11.11 -3.52 -4.34
CA PRO A 89 -11.01 -2.74 -5.57
C PRO A 89 -10.48 -1.31 -5.33
N VAL A 90 -10.74 -0.71 -4.17
CA VAL A 90 -10.23 0.62 -3.81
C VAL A 90 -8.73 0.54 -3.50
N MET A 91 -8.30 -0.47 -2.75
CA MET A 91 -6.90 -0.66 -2.37
C MET A 91 -6.00 -0.94 -3.58
N GLU A 92 -6.42 -1.82 -4.49
CA GLU A 92 -5.76 -2.01 -5.78
C GLU A 92 -5.68 -0.68 -6.56
N GLY A 93 -6.75 0.11 -6.53
CA GLY A 93 -6.82 1.42 -7.17
C GLY A 93 -5.74 2.36 -6.63
N LYS A 94 -5.60 2.44 -5.31
CA LYS A 94 -4.53 3.21 -4.65
C LYS A 94 -3.15 2.71 -5.11
N GLY A 95 -2.94 1.40 -5.18
CA GLY A 95 -1.70 0.82 -5.70
C GLY A 95 -1.37 1.26 -7.13
N VAL A 96 -2.36 1.27 -8.04
CA VAL A 96 -2.19 1.78 -9.40
C VAL A 96 -1.81 3.27 -9.42
N LEU A 97 -2.39 4.08 -8.55
CA LEU A 97 -2.08 5.51 -8.44
C LEU A 97 -0.64 5.73 -7.95
N PHE A 98 -0.21 5.03 -6.89
CA PHE A 98 1.18 5.04 -6.40
C PHE A 98 2.17 4.71 -7.52
N LYS A 99 1.89 3.64 -8.28
CA LYS A 99 2.77 3.24 -9.37
C LYS A 99 2.79 4.24 -10.52
N LYS A 100 1.60 4.71 -10.94
CA LYS A 100 1.45 5.58 -12.12
C LYS A 100 2.05 6.97 -11.90
N PHE A 101 1.89 7.55 -10.72
CA PHE A 101 2.27 8.94 -10.45
C PHE A 101 3.61 9.09 -9.72
N ALA A 102 4.04 8.09 -8.94
CA ALA A 102 5.27 8.18 -8.16
C ALA A 102 6.28 7.05 -8.46
N GLY A 103 5.93 6.05 -9.27
CA GLY A 103 6.81 4.90 -9.57
C GLY A 103 6.96 3.91 -8.42
N ILE A 104 6.18 4.07 -7.35
CA ILE A 104 6.20 3.24 -6.14
C ILE A 104 5.49 1.91 -6.40
N ASP A 105 6.11 0.81 -5.98
CA ASP A 105 5.48 -0.51 -6.04
C ASP A 105 4.61 -0.72 -4.81
N VAL A 106 3.45 -1.35 -4.98
CA VAL A 106 2.47 -1.55 -3.90
C VAL A 106 2.00 -2.99 -3.85
N PHE A 107 1.85 -3.50 -2.63
CA PHE A 107 0.90 -4.57 -2.35
C PHE A 107 -0.23 -4.03 -1.49
N ASP A 108 -1.45 -4.26 -1.95
CA ASP A 108 -2.66 -4.09 -1.17
C ASP A 108 -2.86 -5.28 -0.22
N ILE A 109 -3.14 -4.99 1.05
CA ILE A 109 -3.32 -5.98 2.11
C ILE A 109 -4.63 -5.67 2.83
N GLU A 110 -5.66 -6.45 2.50
CA GLU A 110 -6.95 -6.40 3.17
C GLU A 110 -6.94 -7.29 4.43
N VAL A 111 -6.90 -6.66 5.61
CA VAL A 111 -6.86 -7.37 6.90
C VAL A 111 -8.28 -7.49 7.45
N ASP A 112 -8.83 -8.70 7.48
CA ASP A 112 -10.15 -8.99 8.05
C ASP A 112 -10.10 -9.09 9.58
N GLU A 113 -9.76 -7.98 10.23
CA GLU A 113 -9.73 -7.84 11.69
C GLU A 113 -10.26 -6.45 12.10
N LEU A 114 -11.19 -6.45 13.06
CA LEU A 114 -11.89 -5.26 13.54
C LEU A 114 -11.37 -4.79 14.89
N ASP A 115 -10.70 -5.66 15.64
CA ASP A 115 -10.00 -5.31 16.86
C ASP A 115 -8.73 -4.49 16.52
N PRO A 116 -8.62 -3.23 16.98
CA PRO A 116 -7.49 -2.38 16.64
C PRO A 116 -6.14 -2.93 17.09
N ASP A 117 -6.07 -3.55 18.27
CA ASP A 117 -4.81 -4.07 18.81
C ASP A 117 -4.33 -5.26 17.97
N LYS A 118 -5.23 -6.18 17.62
CA LYS A 118 -4.88 -7.29 16.73
C LYS A 118 -4.53 -6.83 15.32
N PHE A 119 -5.23 -5.83 14.79
CA PHE A 119 -4.89 -5.23 13.50
C PHE A 119 -3.46 -4.63 13.54
N ILE A 120 -3.12 -3.91 14.60
CA ILE A 120 -1.76 -3.37 14.82
C ILE A 120 -0.72 -4.50 14.85
N GLU A 121 -0.99 -5.61 15.55
CA GLU A 121 -0.09 -6.76 15.58
C GLU A 121 0.16 -7.34 14.18
N VAL A 122 -0.90 -7.53 13.38
CA VAL A 122 -0.80 -8.03 12.01
C VAL A 122 0.06 -7.09 11.16
N VAL A 123 -0.22 -5.79 11.19
CA VAL A 123 0.52 -4.82 10.36
C VAL A 123 1.98 -4.68 10.80
N ALA A 124 2.24 -4.60 12.10
CA ALA A 124 3.60 -4.48 12.62
C ALA A 124 4.46 -5.70 12.26
N ALA A 125 3.88 -6.90 12.26
CA ALA A 125 4.59 -8.12 11.86
C ALA A 125 5.01 -8.13 10.39
N LEU A 126 4.37 -7.33 9.53
CA LEU A 126 4.69 -7.20 8.12
C LEU A 126 5.82 -6.20 7.82
N GLU A 127 6.33 -5.47 8.83
CA GLU A 127 7.42 -4.50 8.66
C GLU A 127 8.60 -5.02 7.83
N PRO A 128 9.10 -6.27 7.97
CA PRO A 128 10.25 -6.78 7.21
C PRO A 128 10.07 -6.80 5.68
N THR A 129 8.83 -6.74 5.17
CA THR A 129 8.54 -6.74 3.73
C THR A 129 8.62 -5.33 3.12
N PHE A 130 8.15 -4.32 3.85
CA PHE A 130 7.81 -3.02 3.28
C PHE A 130 8.82 -1.93 3.65
N GLY A 131 8.96 -0.94 2.77
CA GLY A 131 9.70 0.30 3.01
C GLY A 131 8.83 1.40 3.62
N GLY A 132 7.50 1.26 3.57
CA GLY A 132 6.52 2.13 4.20
C GLY A 132 5.12 1.52 4.22
N ILE A 133 4.26 2.02 5.10
CA ILE A 133 2.86 1.62 5.25
C ILE A 133 1.96 2.81 4.96
N ASN A 134 0.98 2.61 4.08
CA ASN A 134 -0.13 3.51 3.83
C ASN A 134 -1.41 2.89 4.39
N LEU A 135 -1.92 3.45 5.48
CA LEU A 135 -3.22 3.07 6.04
C LEU A 135 -4.34 3.78 5.26
N GLU A 136 -5.41 3.05 4.96
CA GLU A 136 -6.46 3.50 4.06
C GLU A 136 -7.84 3.01 4.52
N ASP A 137 -8.87 3.84 4.43
CA ASP A 137 -10.28 3.46 4.62
C ASP A 137 -10.55 2.74 5.97
N ILE A 138 -9.90 3.20 7.05
CA ILE A 138 -10.11 2.72 8.42
C ILE A 138 -10.98 3.74 9.18
N LYS A 139 -12.04 3.26 9.82
CA LYS A 139 -13.00 4.13 10.52
C LYS A 139 -12.36 4.89 11.69
N ALA A 140 -12.90 6.08 11.95
CA ALA A 140 -12.65 6.83 13.17
C ALA A 140 -13.56 6.33 14.31
N PRO A 141 -13.12 6.43 15.59
CA PRO A 141 -11.84 6.99 16.04
C PRO A 141 -10.65 6.00 16.01
N GLU A 142 -10.87 4.73 15.65
CA GLU A 142 -9.86 3.68 15.74
C GLU A 142 -8.63 3.96 14.85
N CYS A 143 -8.82 4.57 13.68
CA CYS A 143 -7.74 4.92 12.78
C CYS A 143 -6.64 5.80 13.40
N PHE A 144 -7.00 6.71 14.33
CA PHE A 144 -6.03 7.55 15.05
C PHE A 144 -5.15 6.72 15.98
N TYR A 145 -5.78 5.81 16.74
CA TYR A 145 -5.08 4.93 17.66
C TYR A 145 -4.16 3.96 16.91
N ILE A 146 -4.66 3.36 15.82
CA ILE A 146 -3.91 2.44 14.97
C ILE A 146 -2.67 3.13 14.38
N GLU A 147 -2.85 4.30 13.75
CA GLU A 147 -1.72 5.03 13.16
C GLU A 147 -0.68 5.39 14.23
N GLN A 148 -1.11 5.95 15.37
CA GLN A 148 -0.20 6.32 16.44
C GLN A 148 0.63 5.12 16.91
N LYS A 149 -0.02 3.99 17.19
CA LYS A 149 0.67 2.79 17.70
C LYS A 149 1.63 2.18 16.69
N LEU A 150 1.25 2.16 15.41
CA LEU A 150 2.13 1.67 14.36
C LEU A 150 3.34 2.60 14.18
N ARG A 151 3.15 3.92 14.24
CA ARG A 151 4.27 4.89 14.21
C ARG A 151 5.20 4.77 15.42
N GLU A 152 4.70 4.42 16.59
CA GLU A 152 5.50 4.18 17.80
C GLU A 152 6.32 2.88 17.71
N ARG A 153 5.77 1.85 17.06
CA ARG A 153 6.35 0.50 17.04
C ARG A 153 7.26 0.22 15.86
N MET A 154 6.97 0.81 14.69
CA MET A 154 7.64 0.46 13.44
C MET A 154 8.82 1.36 13.12
N ASN A 155 9.86 0.82 12.46
CA ASN A 155 11.03 1.60 12.04
C ASN A 155 10.92 2.14 10.60
N ILE A 156 9.75 1.99 9.98
CA ILE A 156 9.43 2.51 8.64
C ILE A 156 8.31 3.55 8.74
N PRO A 157 8.20 4.47 7.76
CA PRO A 157 7.11 5.44 7.75
C PRO A 157 5.74 4.76 7.71
N VAL A 158 4.84 5.21 8.57
CA VAL A 158 3.42 4.85 8.56
C VAL A 158 2.63 6.14 8.37
N PHE A 159 1.72 6.13 7.38
CA PHE A 159 0.95 7.30 6.98
C PHE A 159 -0.51 6.90 6.73
N HIS A 160 -1.45 7.64 7.31
CA HIS A 160 -2.86 7.48 6.98
C HIS A 160 -3.33 8.51 5.94
N ASP A 161 -3.71 8.06 4.73
CA ASP A 161 -4.00 8.96 3.60
C ASP A 161 -5.26 9.80 3.83
N ASP A 162 -6.35 9.17 4.30
CA ASP A 162 -7.61 9.90 4.54
C ASP A 162 -7.48 11.05 5.55
N GLN A 163 -6.52 10.94 6.47
CA GLN A 163 -6.24 11.96 7.47
C GLN A 163 -5.27 13.02 6.90
N HIS A 164 -4.02 12.61 6.68
CA HIS A 164 -2.94 13.55 6.38
C HIS A 164 -2.92 13.95 4.92
N GLY A 165 -3.23 13.04 3.99
CA GLY A 165 -3.32 13.34 2.56
C GLY A 165 -4.39 14.39 2.28
N THR A 166 -5.58 14.20 2.85
CA THR A 166 -6.68 15.18 2.80
C THR A 166 -6.27 16.52 3.41
N ALA A 167 -5.61 16.51 4.57
CA ALA A 167 -5.16 17.74 5.23
C ALA A 167 -4.11 18.51 4.39
N ILE A 168 -3.16 17.81 3.78
CA ILE A 168 -2.11 18.40 2.93
C ILE A 168 -2.74 19.09 1.72
N ILE A 169 -3.59 18.40 0.96
CA ILE A 169 -4.18 18.98 -0.25
C ILE A 169 -5.17 20.11 0.07
N SER A 170 -5.93 19.99 1.16
CA SER A 170 -6.85 21.04 1.63
C SER A 170 -6.08 22.29 2.05
N THR A 171 -4.98 22.12 2.79
CA THR A 171 -4.11 23.23 3.19
C THR A 171 -3.49 23.92 1.97
N ALA A 172 -3.00 23.16 0.99
CA ALA A 172 -2.48 23.71 -0.25
C ALA A 172 -3.54 24.54 -1.02
N ALA A 173 -4.78 24.04 -1.09
CA ALA A 173 -5.89 24.76 -1.71
C ALA A 173 -6.20 26.08 -0.97
N ILE A 174 -6.27 26.06 0.36
CA ILE A 174 -6.52 27.25 1.18
C ILE A 174 -5.39 28.27 1.00
N LEU A 175 -4.13 27.84 1.08
CA LEU A 175 -2.97 28.73 0.89
C LEU A 175 -2.99 29.41 -0.48
N ASN A 176 -3.34 28.68 -1.54
CA ASN A 176 -3.48 29.26 -2.86
C ASN A 176 -4.68 30.21 -2.95
N GLY A 177 -5.80 29.88 -2.31
CA GLY A 177 -6.96 30.77 -2.20
C GLY A 177 -6.61 32.09 -1.53
N LEU A 178 -5.89 32.04 -0.40
CA LEU A 178 -5.42 33.23 0.33
C LEU A 178 -4.52 34.12 -0.53
N ARG A 179 -3.61 33.52 -1.31
CA ARG A 179 -2.78 34.25 -2.28
C ARG A 179 -3.61 34.98 -3.34
N VAL A 180 -4.68 34.36 -3.85
CA VAL A 180 -5.56 34.96 -4.86
C VAL A 180 -6.33 36.16 -4.30
N VAL A 181 -6.74 36.09 -3.03
CA VAL A 181 -7.48 37.18 -2.38
C VAL A 181 -6.57 38.15 -1.61
N GLU A 182 -5.25 38.02 -1.76
CA GLU A 182 -4.22 38.84 -1.11
C GLU A 182 -4.38 38.93 0.42
N LYS A 183 -4.59 37.79 1.07
CA LYS A 183 -4.72 37.67 2.54
C LYS A 183 -3.65 36.76 3.16
#